data_AF-A0A9P6JDA4-F1
#
_entry.id   AF-A0A9P6JDA4-F1
#
_cell.length_a   1.000
_cell.length_b   1.000
_cell.length_c   1.000
_cell.angle_alpha   90.00
_cell.angle_beta   90.00
_cell.angle_gamma   90.00
#
_symmetry.space_group_name_H-M   'P 1'
#
loop_
_entity.id
_entity.type
_entity.pdbx_description
1 polymer ?
#
loop_
_entity_poly.entity_id
_entity_poly.type
_entity_poly.pdbx_seq_one_letter_code
_entity_poly.pdbx_strand_id
1 'polypeptide(L)'
;MVPVPYGEQNQVRELESLQRIVERTAGNLIDIPSTLQLERLQQQEAQNRSNEYISALNTVKLPQQTIKKLHSMTSVVKAGVDVTNEHLDGGIKSTVSSAVSSVKTPSVREVLAEKTIDAKTLGWMVHAMGELQHATEQIDVEDVGELIVTLSPPVA
;
A
#
# COMPACT_ATOMS: atom_id res chain seq x y z
N MET A 1 29.67 -37.51 -43.79
CA MET A 1 29.34 -36.59 -42.68
C MET A 1 29.17 -35.21 -43.27
N VAL A 2 27.95 -34.69 -43.27
CA VAL A 2 27.63 -33.34 -43.78
C VAL A 2 27.88 -32.34 -42.65
N PRO A 3 28.60 -31.23 -42.86
CA PRO A 3 28.84 -30.24 -41.81
C PRO A 3 27.54 -29.50 -41.51
N VAL A 4 27.16 -29.44 -40.23
CA VAL A 4 26.03 -28.65 -39.74
C VAL A 4 26.45 -27.17 -39.68
N PRO A 5 25.66 -26.21 -40.19
CA PRO A 5 26.06 -24.81 -40.25
C PRO A 5 25.91 -24.15 -38.87
N TYR A 6 27.03 -23.99 -38.15
CA TYR A 6 27.09 -23.34 -36.83
C TYR A 6 26.81 -21.82 -36.84
N GLY A 7 26.55 -21.21 -38.00
CA GLY A 7 26.37 -19.76 -38.15
C GLY A 7 24.94 -19.27 -37.89
N GLU A 8 23.92 -19.98 -38.35
CA GLU A 8 22.53 -19.49 -38.33
C GLU A 8 21.93 -19.47 -36.92
N GLN A 9 22.23 -20.48 -36.09
CA GLN A 9 21.75 -20.52 -34.70
C GLN A 9 22.32 -19.39 -33.83
N ASN A 10 23.54 -18.93 -34.13
CA ASN A 10 24.16 -17.81 -33.43
C ASN A 10 23.53 -16.47 -33.83
N GLN A 11 23.15 -16.29 -35.09
CA GLN A 11 22.48 -15.07 -35.57
C GLN A 11 21.09 -14.90 -34.94
N VAL A 12 20.31 -15.98 -34.81
CA VAL A 12 18.99 -15.93 -34.16
C VAL A 12 19.12 -15.53 -32.69
N ARG A 13 20.10 -16.08 -31.97
CA ARG A 13 20.35 -15.73 -30.56
C ARG A 13 20.77 -14.27 -30.39
N GLU A 14 21.61 -13.76 -31.29
CA GLU A 14 22.05 -12.38 -31.26
C GLU A 14 20.88 -11.42 -31.51
N LEU A 15 20.00 -11.72 -32.48
CA LEU A 15 18.78 -10.96 -32.73
C LEU A 15 17.85 -10.92 -31.52
N GLU A 16 17.63 -12.05 -30.83
CA GLU A 16 16.84 -12.08 -29.60
C GLU A 16 17.48 -11.22 -28.49
N SER A 17 18.81 -11.25 -28.38
CA SER A 17 19.53 -10.43 -27.40
C SER A 17 19.35 -8.93 -27.70
N LEU A 18 19.47 -8.53 -28.97
CA LEU A 18 19.24 -7.16 -29.41
C LEU A 18 17.79 -6.73 -29.19
N GLN A 19 16.83 -7.61 -29.47
CA GLN A 19 15.42 -7.34 -29.19
C GLN A 19 15.17 -7.07 -27.70
N ARG A 20 15.72 -7.89 -26.80
CA ARG A 20 15.61 -7.66 -25.34
C ARG A 20 16.24 -6.34 -24.91
N ILE A 21 17.34 -5.93 -25.54
CA ILE A 21 17.97 -4.63 -25.27
C ILE A 21 17.05 -3.50 -25.71
N VAL A 22 16.47 -3.58 -26.91
CA VAL A 22 15.52 -2.58 -27.42
C VAL A 22 14.29 -2.49 -26.52
N GLU A 23 13.69 -3.61 -26.16
CA GLU A 23 12.52 -3.67 -25.27
C GLU A 23 12.84 -3.09 -23.88
N ARG A 24 13.98 -3.46 -23.28
CA ARG A 24 14.42 -2.92 -22.00
C ARG A 24 14.70 -1.42 -22.10
N THR A 25 15.30 -0.97 -23.19
CA THR A 25 15.60 0.45 -23.40
C THR A 25 14.30 1.23 -23.58
N ALA A 26 13.38 0.76 -24.43
CA ALA A 26 12.08 1.38 -24.62
C ALA A 26 11.25 1.44 -23.33
N GLY A 27 11.32 0.40 -22.49
CA GLY A 27 10.67 0.39 -21.18
C GLY A 27 11.32 1.30 -20.13
N ASN A 28 12.61 1.61 -20.27
CA ASN A 28 13.37 2.45 -19.33
C ASN A 28 13.48 3.91 -19.77
N LEU A 29 13.12 4.25 -21.00
CA LEU A 29 13.09 5.63 -21.47
C LEU A 29 11.92 6.36 -20.80
N ILE A 30 12.24 7.49 -20.15
CA ILE A 30 11.24 8.41 -19.62
C ILE A 30 10.84 9.33 -20.77
N ASP A 31 9.66 9.10 -21.34
CA ASP A 31 9.04 10.06 -22.27
C ASP A 31 8.61 11.30 -21.49
N ILE A 32 9.01 12.48 -21.96
CA ILE A 32 8.65 13.78 -21.35
C ILE A 32 7.61 14.41 -22.29
N PRO A 33 6.30 14.09 -22.14
CA PRO A 33 5.28 14.59 -23.04
C PRO A 33 5.08 16.10 -22.87
N SER A 34 4.81 16.78 -23.98
CA SER A 34 4.25 18.14 -23.94
C SER A 34 2.80 18.04 -23.45
N THR A 35 2.49 18.66 -22.31
CA THR A 35 1.30 18.45 -21.47
C THR A 35 -0.06 18.84 -22.08
N LEU A 36 -0.12 19.23 -23.35
CA LEU A 36 -1.28 19.97 -23.89
C LEU A 36 -2.32 19.16 -24.66
N GLN A 37 -2.06 17.89 -25.01
CA GLN A 37 -3.00 17.11 -25.87
C GLN A 37 -3.35 15.69 -25.37
N LEU A 38 -2.65 15.15 -24.37
CA LEU A 38 -2.85 13.77 -23.90
C LEU A 38 -4.09 13.59 -23.00
N GLU A 39 -4.52 14.66 -22.33
CA GLU A 39 -5.42 14.58 -21.18
C GLU A 39 -6.85 14.10 -21.54
N ARG A 40 -7.43 14.55 -22.66
CA ARG A 40 -8.81 14.18 -23.04
C ARG A 40 -8.95 12.72 -23.46
N LEU A 41 -7.98 12.20 -24.23
CA LEU A 41 -8.00 10.80 -24.67
C LEU A 41 -7.80 9.86 -23.47
N GLN A 42 -6.86 10.21 -22.59
CA GLN A 42 -6.59 9.47 -21.36
C GLN A 42 -7.80 9.48 -20.40
N GLN A 43 -8.54 10.58 -20.32
CA GLN A 43 -9.74 10.67 -19.50
C GLN A 43 -10.87 9.77 -20.00
N GLN A 44 -11.11 9.72 -21.31
CA GLN A 44 -12.14 8.84 -21.88
C GLN A 44 -11.78 7.35 -21.69
N GLU A 45 -10.52 6.99 -21.90
CA GLU A 45 -10.06 5.62 -21.66
C GLU A 45 -10.16 5.24 -20.18
N ALA A 46 -9.75 6.14 -19.28
CA ALA A 46 -9.89 5.94 -17.84
C ALA A 46 -11.36 5.73 -17.44
N GLN A 47 -12.28 6.50 -18.02
CA GLN A 47 -13.71 6.35 -17.76
C GLN A 47 -14.25 5.00 -18.27
N ASN A 48 -13.85 4.58 -19.46
CA ASN A 48 -14.23 3.27 -20.00
C ASN A 48 -13.71 2.12 -19.13
N ARG A 49 -12.43 2.15 -18.75
CA ARG A 49 -11.84 1.15 -17.85
C ARG A 49 -12.50 1.14 -16.48
N SER A 50 -12.86 2.31 -15.94
CA SER A 50 -13.61 2.41 -14.68
C SER A 50 -14.95 1.69 -14.77
N ASN A 51 -15.70 1.90 -15.85
CA ASN A 51 -17.00 1.24 -16.04
C ASN A 51 -16.84 -0.29 -16.17
N GLU A 52 -15.80 -0.74 -16.86
CA GLU A 52 -15.48 -2.16 -16.99
C GLU A 52 -15.18 -2.80 -15.62
N TYR A 53 -14.34 -2.16 -14.80
CA TYR A 53 -14.01 -2.67 -13.46
C TYR A 53 -15.22 -2.68 -12.52
N ILE A 54 -16.08 -1.66 -12.59
CA ILE A 54 -17.33 -1.65 -11.81
C ILE A 54 -18.23 -2.81 -12.22
N SER A 55 -18.36 -3.06 -13.53
CA SER A 55 -19.13 -4.19 -14.05
C SER A 55 -18.55 -5.52 -13.56
N ALA A 56 -17.23 -5.70 -13.68
CA ALA A 56 -16.53 -6.89 -13.20
C ALA A 56 -16.72 -7.12 -11.69
N LEU A 57 -16.57 -6.07 -10.88
CA LEU A 57 -16.80 -6.13 -9.42
C LEU A 57 -18.23 -6.53 -9.08
N ASN A 58 -19.23 -6.03 -9.82
CA ASN A 58 -20.63 -6.40 -9.61
C ASN A 58 -20.91 -7.87 -9.97
N THR A 59 -20.15 -8.45 -10.91
CA THR A 59 -20.26 -9.90 -11.22
C THR A 59 -19.56 -10.79 -10.20
N VAL A 60 -18.50 -10.28 -9.56
CA VAL A 60 -17.81 -10.98 -8.48
C VAL A 60 -18.69 -10.90 -7.23
N LYS A 61 -19.54 -11.91 -7.04
CA LYS A 61 -20.29 -12.09 -5.80
C LYS A 61 -19.31 -12.38 -4.65
N LEU A 62 -18.76 -11.34 -4.03
CA LEU A 62 -18.18 -11.50 -2.70
C LEU A 62 -19.30 -12.04 -1.81
N PRO A 63 -19.11 -13.15 -1.09
CA PRO A 63 -20.09 -13.60 -0.13
C PRO A 63 -20.32 -12.45 0.85
N GLN A 64 -21.49 -11.81 0.80
CA GLN A 64 -21.83 -10.70 1.72
C GLN A 64 -21.69 -11.14 3.19
N GLN A 65 -21.76 -12.44 3.43
CA GLN A 65 -21.48 -13.08 4.72
C GLN A 65 -20.04 -12.80 5.20
N THR A 66 -19.04 -12.76 4.32
CA THR A 66 -17.64 -12.46 4.67
C THR A 66 -17.45 -11.00 5.04
N ILE A 67 -18.05 -10.06 4.29
CA ILE A 67 -17.98 -8.63 4.59
C ILE A 67 -18.71 -8.32 5.90
N LYS A 68 -19.92 -8.89 6.10
CA LYS A 68 -20.67 -8.76 7.35
C LYS A 68 -19.91 -9.37 8.54
N LYS A 69 -19.24 -10.51 8.34
CA LYS A 69 -18.41 -11.16 9.36
C LYS A 69 -17.16 -10.34 9.72
N LEU A 70 -16.51 -9.69 8.74
CA LEU A 70 -15.38 -8.78 8.98
C LEU A 70 -15.82 -7.54 9.78
N HIS A 71 -16.97 -6.95 9.44
CA HIS A 71 -17.51 -5.82 10.18
C HIS A 71 -17.89 -6.21 11.62
N SER A 72 -18.46 -7.40 11.83
CA SER A 72 -18.78 -7.86 13.19
C SER A 72 -17.55 -8.18 14.05
N MET A 73 -16.41 -8.52 13.44
CA MET A 73 -15.17 -8.80 14.19
C MET A 73 -14.37 -7.53 14.52
N THR A 74 -14.63 -6.42 13.82
CA THR A 74 -13.86 -5.16 13.97
C THR A 74 -14.70 -4.03 14.60
N SER A 75 -16.03 -4.14 14.60
CA SER A 75 -16.93 -3.14 15.18
C SER A 75 -16.94 -3.24 16.70
N VAL A 76 -16.13 -2.41 17.35
CA VAL A 76 -16.48 -1.87 18.66
C VAL A 76 -17.79 -1.11 18.46
N VAL A 77 -18.89 -1.63 19.01
CA VAL A 77 -20.22 -1.00 18.95
C VAL A 77 -20.05 0.46 19.37
N LYS A 78 -20.23 1.37 18.40
CA LYS A 78 -20.26 2.81 18.63
C LYS A 78 -21.50 3.08 19.47
N ALA A 79 -21.32 3.18 20.79
CA ALA A 79 -22.37 3.61 21.69
C ALA A 79 -22.75 5.06 21.30
N GLY A 80 -23.97 5.21 20.79
CA GLY A 80 -24.58 6.51 20.52
C GLY A 80 -24.10 7.17 19.23
N VAL A 81 -24.89 7.06 18.17
CA VAL A 81 -25.54 8.20 17.50
C VAL A 81 -26.61 7.59 16.60
N ASP A 82 -27.84 7.91 16.98
CA ASP A 82 -29.08 7.62 16.30
C ASP A 82 -29.04 8.23 14.89
N VAL A 83 -29.06 7.38 13.86
CA VAL A 83 -29.45 7.79 12.51
C VAL A 83 -30.41 6.73 12.00
N THR A 84 -31.69 7.05 12.21
CA THR A 84 -32.85 6.44 11.58
C THR A 84 -32.62 6.16 10.10
N ASN A 85 -32.73 4.90 9.70
CA ASN A 85 -33.27 4.59 8.38
C ASN A 85 -34.08 3.31 8.49
N GLU A 86 -35.39 3.50 8.38
CA GLU A 86 -36.38 2.45 8.45
C GLU A 86 -36.34 1.56 7.20
N HIS A 87 -36.91 0.37 7.39
CA HIS A 87 -37.52 -0.46 6.37
C HIS A 87 -36.57 -1.40 5.60
N LEU A 88 -36.49 -2.67 6.04
CA LEU A 88 -37.08 -3.77 5.28
C LEU A 88 -37.25 -5.01 6.17
N ASP A 89 -38.51 -5.41 6.22
CA ASP A 89 -39.13 -6.56 6.86
C ASP A 89 -38.60 -7.91 6.33
N GLY A 90 -38.66 -8.95 7.16
CA GLY A 90 -38.28 -10.31 6.74
C GLY A 90 -37.73 -11.18 7.85
N GLY A 91 -38.58 -11.57 8.79
CA GLY A 91 -38.25 -12.54 9.83
C GLY A 91 -37.91 -13.92 9.26
N ILE A 92 -36.81 -14.51 9.72
CA ILE A 92 -36.60 -15.96 9.68
C ILE A 92 -35.93 -16.37 11.01
N LYS A 93 -36.71 -17.05 11.84
CA LYS A 93 -36.21 -17.86 12.96
C LYS A 93 -35.37 -18.99 12.37
N SER A 94 -34.08 -19.04 12.67
CA SER A 94 -33.32 -20.29 12.53
C SER A 94 -32.32 -20.43 13.67
N THR A 95 -32.78 -21.15 14.68
CA THR A 95 -31.99 -21.87 15.67
C THR A 95 -31.03 -22.82 14.94
N VAL A 96 -29.77 -22.46 14.80
CA VAL A 96 -28.71 -23.41 14.46
C VAL A 96 -27.48 -23.13 15.31
N SER A 97 -27.38 -23.86 16.41
CA SER A 97 -26.19 -23.99 17.25
C SER A 97 -25.02 -24.48 16.40
N SER A 98 -24.09 -23.59 16.07
CA SER A 98 -22.81 -23.97 15.49
C SER A 98 -21.73 -23.83 16.57
N ALA A 99 -21.31 -24.98 17.09
CA ALA A 99 -20.17 -25.13 17.98
C ALA A 99 -18.89 -24.73 17.23
N VAL A 100 -18.58 -23.43 17.26
CA VAL A 100 -17.27 -22.90 16.91
C VAL A 100 -16.39 -23.06 18.14
N SER A 101 -15.22 -23.67 17.96
CA SER A 101 -14.14 -23.73 18.94
C SER A 101 -13.93 -22.32 19.51
N SER A 102 -14.43 -22.13 20.73
CA SER A 102 -14.35 -20.89 21.47
C SER A 102 -12.89 -20.63 21.80
N VAL A 103 -12.20 -19.92 20.91
CA VAL A 103 -11.02 -19.15 21.30
C VAL A 103 -11.52 -18.25 22.42
N LYS A 104 -11.09 -18.55 23.64
CA LYS A 104 -11.50 -17.86 24.86
C LYS A 104 -10.94 -16.43 24.76
N THR A 105 -11.71 -15.54 24.16
CA THR A 105 -11.40 -14.11 24.18
C THR A 105 -11.48 -13.70 25.65
N PRO A 106 -10.42 -13.07 26.20
CA PRO A 106 -10.46 -12.60 27.57
C PRO A 106 -11.64 -11.64 27.71
N SER A 107 -12.40 -11.79 28.81
CA SER A 107 -13.54 -10.92 29.07
C SER A 107 -13.07 -9.47 29.15
N VAL A 108 -13.88 -8.50 28.72
CA VAL A 108 -13.53 -7.06 28.86
C VAL A 108 -13.15 -6.72 30.30
N ARG A 109 -13.84 -7.32 31.27
CA ARG A 109 -13.53 -7.15 32.69
C ARG A 109 -12.19 -7.79 33.08
N GLU A 110 -11.81 -8.89 32.42
CA GLU A 110 -10.56 -9.60 32.64
C GLU A 110 -9.38 -8.82 32.06
N VAL A 111 -9.50 -8.27 30.84
CA VAL A 111 -8.46 -7.41 30.22
C VAL A 111 -8.29 -6.10 30.99
N LEU A 112 -9.37 -5.49 31.46
CA LEU A 112 -9.30 -4.27 32.26
C LEU A 112 -8.85 -4.51 33.70
N ALA A 113 -9.02 -5.73 34.21
CA ALA A 113 -8.45 -6.16 35.49
C ALA A 113 -7.02 -6.69 35.33
N GLU A 114 -6.58 -6.95 34.10
CA GLU A 114 -5.23 -7.36 33.78
C GLU A 114 -4.27 -6.22 34.14
N LYS A 115 -3.12 -6.60 34.67
CA LYS A 115 -2.19 -5.72 35.36
C LYS A 115 -1.83 -4.51 34.48
N THR A 116 -2.01 -3.32 35.04
CA THR A 116 -1.57 -2.06 34.44
C THR A 116 -0.10 -2.16 34.00
N ILE A 117 0.27 -1.44 32.94
CA ILE A 117 1.64 -1.38 32.43
C ILE A 117 2.59 -1.17 33.62
N ASP A 118 3.57 -2.06 33.76
CA ASP A 118 4.52 -2.01 34.87
C ASP A 118 5.33 -0.71 34.80
N ALA A 119 5.58 -0.10 35.97
CA ALA A 119 6.31 1.17 36.05
C ALA A 119 7.72 1.05 35.44
N LYS A 120 8.33 -0.14 35.52
CA LYS A 120 9.60 -0.45 34.86
C LYS A 120 9.49 -0.34 33.34
N THR A 121 8.44 -0.91 32.74
CA THR A 121 8.21 -0.86 31.29
C THR A 121 7.95 0.57 30.82
N LEU A 122 7.16 1.33 31.59
CA LEU A 122 6.93 2.74 31.30
C LEU A 122 8.23 3.56 31.37
N GLY A 123 9.05 3.33 32.39
CA GLY A 123 10.36 3.99 32.54
C GLY A 123 11.32 3.67 31.40
N TRP A 124 11.39 2.41 30.96
CA TRP A 124 12.17 2.00 29.81
C TRP A 124 11.72 2.69 28.51
N MET A 125 10.41 2.79 28.30
CA MET A 125 9.85 3.46 27.13
C MET A 125 10.16 4.96 27.14
N VAL A 126 10.02 5.63 28.28
CA VAL A 126 10.37 7.06 28.43
C VAL A 126 11.86 7.29 28.18
N HIS A 127 12.72 6.42 28.70
CA HIS A 127 14.16 6.50 28.48
C HIS A 127 14.51 6.34 26.99
N ALA A 128 13.99 5.31 26.32
CA ALA A 128 14.24 5.08 24.90
C ALA A 128 13.76 6.25 24.03
N MET A 129 12.62 6.85 24.36
CA MET A 129 12.10 8.02 23.66
C MET A 129 13.00 9.26 23.88
N GLY A 130 13.54 9.43 25.08
CA GLY A 130 14.51 10.49 25.39
C GLY A 130 15.82 10.32 24.61
N GLU A 131 16.35 9.09 24.50
CA GLU A 131 17.54 8.80 23.70
C GLU A 131 17.30 9.07 22.21
N LEU A 132 16.13 8.69 21.67
CA LEU A 132 15.77 8.96 20.28
C LEU A 132 15.65 10.46 20.00
N GLN A 133 15.02 11.21 20.91
CA GLN A 133 14.94 12.66 20.79
C GLN A 133 16.33 13.28 20.79
N HIS A 134 17.19 12.88 21.73
CA HIS A 134 18.56 13.38 21.81
C HIS A 134 19.39 13.03 20.56
N ALA A 135 19.25 11.83 20.03
CA ALA A 135 19.92 11.42 18.78
C ALA A 135 19.41 12.23 17.58
N THR A 136 18.13 12.60 17.55
CA THR A 136 17.55 13.42 16.48
C THR A 136 18.10 14.85 16.53
N GLU A 137 18.32 15.41 17.73
CA GLU A 137 18.93 16.73 17.91
C GLU A 137 20.40 16.79 17.45
N GLN A 138 21.10 15.65 17.40
CA GLN A 138 22.48 15.57 16.90
C GLN A 138 22.56 15.50 15.36
N ILE A 139 21.43 15.36 14.66
CA ILE A 139 21.40 15.39 13.20
C ILE A 139 21.40 16.85 12.76
N ASP A 140 22.60 17.39 12.58
CA ASP A 140 22.82 18.72 12.01
C ASP A 140 23.88 18.68 10.90
N VAL A 141 23.89 19.69 10.03
CA VAL A 141 24.89 19.82 8.97
C VAL A 141 26.07 20.61 9.52
N GLU A 142 27.22 19.95 9.65
CA GLU A 142 28.46 20.62 10.05
C GLU A 142 28.94 21.59 8.96
N ASP A 143 29.34 22.80 9.37
CA ASP A 143 29.94 23.78 8.47
C ASP A 143 31.39 23.38 8.16
N VAL A 144 31.61 22.88 6.95
CA VAL A 144 32.93 22.49 6.43
C VAL A 144 33.57 23.57 5.56
N GLY A 145 32.97 24.76 5.47
CA GLY A 145 33.48 25.90 4.71
C GLY A 145 32.48 26.50 3.74
N GLU A 146 32.92 27.51 2.98
CA GLU A 146 32.05 28.27 2.07
C GLU A 146 31.60 27.41 0.87
N LEU A 147 30.30 27.10 0.82
CA LEU A 147 29.66 26.48 -0.35
C LEU A 147 29.59 27.44 -1.55
N ILE A 148 29.52 28.75 -1.28
CA ILE A 148 29.37 29.78 -2.31
C ILE A 148 30.59 30.67 -2.29
N VAL A 149 31.44 30.52 -3.30
CA VAL A 149 32.56 31.45 -3.53
C VAL A 149 32.10 32.53 -4.50
N THR A 150 32.08 33.78 -4.04
CA THR A 150 31.78 34.92 -4.91
C THR A 150 33.04 35.36 -5.66
N LEU A 151 33.00 35.22 -6.99
CA LEU A 151 34.09 35.68 -7.85
C LEU A 151 33.89 37.17 -8.15
N SER A 152 34.79 38.01 -7.66
CA SER A 152 34.91 39.40 -8.08
C SER A 152 36.06 39.55 -9.08
N PRO A 153 35.88 40.32 -10.17
CA PRO A 153 36.95 40.55 -11.13
C PRO A 153 38.08 41.36 -10.49
N PRO A 154 39.35 41.09 -10.85
CA PRO A 154 40.49 41.85 -10.32
C PRO A 154 40.34 43.32 -10.74
N VAL A 155 40.47 44.22 -9.76
CA VAL A 155 40.51 45.66 -10.00
C VAL A 155 41.75 45.96 -10.85
N ALA A 156 41.52 46.49 -12.06
CA ALA A 156 42.56 46.88 -13.01
C ALA A 156 43.27 48.18 -12.61
#